data_AF-A0A382PIL4-F1
#
_entry.id   AF-A0A382PIL4-F1
#
_cell.length_a   1.000
_cell.length_b   1.000
_cell.length_c   1.000
_cell.angle_alpha   90.00
_cell.angle_beta   90.00
_cell.angle_gamma   90.00
#
_symmetry.space_group_name_H-M   'P 1'
#
loop_
_entity.id
_entity.type
_entity.pdbx_description
1 polymer ?
#
loop_
_entity_poly.entity_id
_entity_poly.type
_entity_poly.pdbx_seq_one_letter_code
_entity_poly.pdbx_strand_id
1 'polypeptide(L)'
;PYMSPSVPEPFLPPSTINGESFLGTAAEPTANSDVRYEYSLVANTDAVAGGHIGGGYDLAENLYVGNTYVWMEISNVSGSFSATETLTDFANNTSTIKSAANTSTVLLETFDTVGTFVTGELLTDRGTNAAVFSTQVGSDTEVNITLTGSTFDTGANTDISLGFSVSNTITLDTNSISRSGSTVTVQTTDEHGILSGERIVLKGADDIYDEFNGIFEVSDTTANTLTFTTTNSGSVNPTGNFSMVKGVVFGRTSNASAAVRTRTVNATANVVFQSDDLSVGFAIGNTVTGTTSGATGSIDSRTIKGDWYHSRNKEVKVFNSGTGEWTIDTAANTGEFWNKNFE
;
A
#
# COMPACT_ATOMS: atom_id res chain seq x y z
N PRO A 1 -54.48 34.25 9.58
CA PRO A 1 -54.06 35.50 8.90
C PRO A 1 -52.53 35.51 8.82
N TYR A 2 -51.99 35.34 7.63
CA TYR A 2 -50.54 35.35 7.41
C TYR A 2 -50.08 36.81 7.26
N MET A 3 -49.02 37.18 7.98
CA MET A 3 -48.43 38.51 7.90
C MET A 3 -47.43 38.54 6.74
N SER A 4 -47.52 39.57 5.89
CA SER A 4 -46.50 39.82 4.87
C SER A 4 -45.16 40.16 5.54
N PRO A 5 -44.02 39.79 4.92
CA PRO A 5 -42.71 40.14 5.46
C PRO A 5 -42.61 41.64 5.72
N SER A 6 -42.19 42.02 6.93
CA SER A 6 -42.03 43.42 7.33
C SER A 6 -40.79 44.09 6.71
N VAL A 7 -39.89 43.29 6.12
CA VAL A 7 -38.63 43.72 5.51
C VAL A 7 -38.41 42.96 4.18
N PRO A 8 -37.88 43.61 3.12
CA PRO A 8 -37.53 42.94 1.86
C PRO A 8 -36.62 41.75 2.09
N GLU A 9 -36.83 40.65 1.36
CA GLU A 9 -35.93 39.50 1.39
C GLU A 9 -34.56 39.92 0.85
N PRO A 10 -33.52 39.79 1.66
CA PRO A 10 -32.22 40.19 1.20
C PRO A 10 -31.49 39.01 0.54
N PHE A 11 -30.99 39.27 -0.67
CA PHE A 11 -30.49 38.26 -1.60
C PHE A 11 -29.00 37.99 -1.41
N LEU A 12 -28.64 36.74 -1.13
CA LEU A 12 -27.28 36.23 -1.28
C LEU A 12 -27.28 35.22 -2.44
N PRO A 13 -26.40 35.37 -3.44
CA PRO A 13 -26.25 34.34 -4.45
C PRO A 13 -25.71 33.04 -3.81
N PRO A 14 -26.23 31.87 -4.20
CA PRO A 14 -25.66 30.59 -3.79
C PRO A 14 -24.18 30.50 -4.19
N SER A 15 -23.39 29.73 -3.44
CA SER A 15 -21.93 29.59 -3.64
C SER A 15 -21.12 30.84 -3.29
N THR A 16 -21.52 31.55 -2.23
CA THR A 16 -20.71 32.63 -1.66
C THR A 16 -19.67 32.06 -0.70
N ILE A 17 -18.38 32.35 -0.92
CA ILE A 17 -17.28 32.03 -0.01
C ILE A 17 -16.77 33.34 0.59
N ASN A 18 -16.80 33.47 1.93
CA ASN A 18 -16.32 34.66 2.64
C ASN A 18 -16.88 36.01 2.11
N GLY A 19 -18.10 36.02 1.58
CA GLY A 19 -18.75 37.22 1.03
C GLY A 19 -18.55 37.47 -0.46
N GLU A 20 -17.79 36.63 -1.17
CA GLU A 20 -17.63 36.69 -2.63
C GLU A 20 -18.32 35.51 -3.33
N SER A 21 -19.10 35.78 -4.38
CA SER A 21 -19.71 34.75 -5.22
C SER A 21 -18.63 33.97 -5.98
N PHE A 22 -18.37 32.73 -5.59
CA PHE A 22 -17.34 31.89 -6.20
C PHE A 22 -17.94 31.03 -7.32
N LEU A 23 -17.33 31.10 -8.52
CA LEU A 23 -17.70 30.29 -9.69
C LEU A 23 -16.70 29.16 -9.98
N GLY A 24 -15.90 28.72 -8.99
CA GLY A 24 -14.87 27.69 -9.16
C GLY A 24 -14.54 26.91 -7.89
N THR A 25 -13.57 25.99 -7.97
CA THR A 25 -13.07 25.21 -6.83
C THR A 25 -12.42 26.13 -5.80
N ALA A 26 -12.77 25.98 -4.52
CA ALA A 26 -12.13 26.71 -3.44
C ALA A 26 -10.63 26.40 -3.38
N ALA A 27 -9.80 27.41 -3.14
CA ALA A 27 -8.37 27.20 -2.90
C ALA A 27 -8.15 26.36 -1.63
N GLU A 28 -7.08 25.57 -1.59
CA GLU A 28 -6.70 24.81 -0.40
C GLU A 28 -6.30 25.74 0.76
N PRO A 29 -6.55 25.35 2.02
CA PRO A 29 -6.14 26.15 3.16
C PRO A 29 -4.61 26.21 3.25
N THR A 30 -4.09 27.36 3.65
CA THR A 30 -2.66 27.63 3.83
C THR A 30 -2.23 27.59 5.29
N ALA A 31 -3.18 27.66 6.23
CA ALA A 31 -2.95 27.52 7.66
C ALA A 31 -4.13 26.82 8.36
N ASN A 32 -3.87 26.22 9.53
CA ASN A 32 -4.92 25.65 10.39
C ASN A 32 -5.89 26.70 10.95
N SER A 33 -5.51 27.98 10.92
CA SER A 33 -6.36 29.11 11.29
C SER A 33 -7.29 29.57 10.17
N ASP A 34 -7.09 29.09 8.94
CA ASP A 34 -7.92 29.50 7.81
C ASP A 34 -9.34 28.98 8.02
N VAL A 35 -10.33 29.82 7.69
CA VAL A 35 -11.75 29.49 7.79
C VAL A 35 -12.43 29.75 6.44
N ARG A 36 -13.34 28.85 6.08
CA ARG A 36 -14.15 28.95 4.86
C ARG A 36 -15.60 28.77 5.23
N TYR A 37 -16.43 29.75 4.87
CA TYR A 37 -17.88 29.68 4.99
C TYR A 37 -18.49 29.42 3.62
N GLU A 38 -19.37 28.44 3.52
CA GLU A 38 -20.18 28.18 2.32
C GLU A 38 -21.65 28.33 2.65
N TYR A 39 -22.38 29.08 1.81
CA TYR A 39 -23.80 29.32 1.99
C TYR A 39 -24.64 28.59 0.93
N SER A 40 -25.71 27.94 1.38
CA SER A 40 -26.65 27.22 0.52
C SER A 40 -28.10 27.45 0.93
N LEU A 41 -29.02 27.29 -0.03
CA LEU A 41 -30.46 27.31 0.24
C LEU A 41 -30.92 25.91 0.66
N VAL A 42 -31.60 25.82 1.80
CA VAL A 42 -32.18 24.58 2.33
C VAL A 42 -33.69 24.75 2.40
N ALA A 43 -34.46 23.71 2.11
CA ALA A 43 -35.92 23.78 2.20
C ALA A 43 -36.34 24.11 3.63
N ASN A 44 -37.22 25.10 3.79
CA ASN A 44 -37.72 25.46 5.11
C ASN A 44 -38.52 24.29 5.73
N THR A 45 -38.26 23.99 7.00
CA THR A 45 -38.86 22.86 7.72
C THR A 45 -40.34 23.08 8.07
N ASP A 46 -40.84 24.32 8.05
CA ASP A 46 -42.27 24.63 8.16
C ASP A 46 -42.97 24.43 6.80
N ALA A 47 -43.72 23.33 6.69
CA ALA A 47 -44.47 22.93 5.50
C ALA A 47 -45.50 23.97 4.98
N VAL A 48 -45.79 25.04 5.72
CA VAL A 48 -46.74 26.10 5.35
C VAL A 48 -46.08 27.27 4.59
N ALA A 49 -44.77 27.20 4.34
CA ALA A 49 -44.04 28.08 3.42
C ALA A 49 -44.55 28.06 1.95
N GLY A 50 -45.47 27.15 1.62
CA GLY A 50 -46.04 26.92 0.29
C GLY A 50 -47.04 27.98 -0.21
N GLY A 51 -46.70 29.27 -0.14
CA GLY A 51 -47.56 30.31 -0.70
C GLY A 51 -47.01 31.73 -0.76
N HIS A 52 -45.76 31.98 -0.34
CA HIS A 52 -45.16 33.32 -0.38
C HIS A 52 -43.90 33.30 -1.24
N ILE A 53 -43.77 34.28 -2.13
CA ILE A 53 -42.56 34.50 -2.94
C ILE A 53 -41.42 34.77 -1.94
N GLY A 54 -40.44 33.87 -1.86
CA GLY A 54 -39.29 33.96 -0.94
C GLY A 54 -39.39 33.15 0.37
N GLY A 55 -40.49 32.43 0.62
CA GLY A 55 -40.70 31.70 1.90
C GLY A 55 -40.25 30.24 1.92
N GLY A 56 -39.89 29.64 0.78
CA GLY A 56 -39.66 28.19 0.66
C GLY A 56 -38.29 27.68 1.10
N TYR A 57 -37.33 28.57 1.35
CA TYR A 57 -35.95 28.20 1.61
C TYR A 57 -35.35 29.03 2.75
N ASP A 58 -34.69 28.35 3.68
CA ASP A 58 -33.81 28.92 4.69
C ASP A 58 -32.38 29.01 4.13
N LEU A 59 -31.53 29.83 4.76
CA LEU A 59 -30.11 29.91 4.43
C LEU A 59 -29.30 29.08 5.43
N ALA A 60 -28.59 28.07 4.92
CA ALA A 60 -27.61 27.32 5.68
C ALA A 60 -26.19 27.82 5.44
N GLU A 61 -25.37 27.71 6.47
CA GLU A 61 -23.94 27.98 6.47
C GLU A 61 -23.20 26.70 6.86
N ASN A 62 -22.26 26.30 6.00
CA ASN A 62 -21.26 25.29 6.30
C ASN A 62 -19.93 25.99 6.63
N LEU A 63 -19.40 25.76 7.83
CA LEU A 63 -18.08 26.20 8.24
C LEU A 63 -17.07 25.09 8.03
N TYR A 64 -15.98 25.43 7.36
CA TYR A 64 -14.81 24.59 7.23
C TYR A 64 -13.60 25.27 7.87
N VAL A 65 -12.77 24.49 8.53
CA VAL A 65 -11.51 24.93 9.14
C VAL A 65 -10.37 24.29 8.36
N GLY A 66 -9.31 25.07 8.13
CA GLY A 66 -8.12 24.59 7.45
C GLY A 66 -7.44 23.48 8.24
N ASN A 67 -6.93 22.47 7.53
CA ASN A 67 -6.07 21.45 8.10
C ASN A 67 -4.83 21.30 7.21
N THR A 68 -3.73 21.89 7.62
CA THR A 68 -2.45 21.83 6.92
C THR A 68 -1.53 20.77 7.51
N TYR A 69 -0.81 20.08 6.63
CA TYR A 69 0.05 18.95 6.97
C TYR A 69 1.19 18.79 5.97
N VAL A 70 2.21 18.02 6.38
CA VAL A 70 3.29 17.60 5.49
C VAL A 70 3.00 16.20 4.99
N TRP A 71 3.05 16.03 3.67
CA TRP A 71 3.05 14.74 2.99
C TRP A 71 4.48 14.44 2.52
N MET A 72 5.02 13.30 2.91
CA MET A 72 6.34 12.83 2.50
C MET A 72 6.26 11.52 1.75
N GLU A 73 7.03 11.43 0.67
CA GLU A 73 7.32 10.17 -0.02
C GLU A 73 8.71 9.71 0.43
N ILE A 74 8.81 8.44 0.79
CA ILE A 74 10.00 7.83 1.37
C ILE A 74 10.36 6.59 0.54
N SER A 75 11.61 6.47 0.12
CA SER A 75 12.16 5.28 -0.54
C SER A 75 13.09 4.48 0.36
N ASN A 76 13.49 3.30 -0.13
CA ASN A 76 14.43 2.40 0.54
C ASN A 76 13.96 2.06 1.96
N VAL A 77 12.66 1.87 2.10
CA VAL A 77 12.06 1.62 3.41
C VAL A 77 12.49 0.25 3.92
N SER A 78 12.99 0.22 5.14
CA SER A 78 13.17 -1.00 5.94
C SER A 78 12.18 -0.96 7.10
N GLY A 79 11.41 -2.02 7.29
CA GLY A 79 10.33 -2.05 8.29
C GLY A 79 9.03 -1.39 7.80
N SER A 80 8.18 -0.95 8.71
CA SER A 80 6.92 -0.29 8.36
C SER A 80 6.62 0.85 9.32
N PHE A 81 6.35 2.02 8.77
CA PHE A 81 5.90 3.17 9.55
C PHE A 81 4.45 2.97 10.00
N SER A 82 4.10 3.48 11.16
CA SER A 82 2.77 3.37 11.76
C SER A 82 2.24 4.72 12.22
N ALA A 83 0.91 4.89 12.21
CA ALA A 83 0.29 6.05 12.82
C ALA A 83 0.63 6.13 14.31
N THR A 84 0.65 7.35 14.85
CA THR A 84 0.93 7.71 16.25
C THR A 84 2.37 7.50 16.73
N GLU A 85 3.26 6.90 15.94
CA GLU A 85 4.67 6.82 16.32
C GLU A 85 5.38 8.17 16.13
N THR A 86 6.48 8.36 16.86
CA THR A 86 7.36 9.51 16.63
C THR A 86 8.32 9.19 15.48
N LEU A 87 8.30 10.03 14.46
CA LEU A 87 9.26 10.06 13.36
C LEU A 87 10.39 11.02 13.71
N THR A 88 11.63 10.60 13.49
CA THR A 88 12.83 11.42 13.72
C THR A 88 13.69 11.45 12.47
N ASP A 89 14.18 12.62 12.05
CA ASP A 89 15.16 12.74 10.96
C ASP A 89 16.62 12.79 11.48
N PHE A 90 17.59 12.74 10.57
CA PHE A 90 19.02 12.81 10.90
C PHE A 90 19.43 14.09 11.66
N ALA A 91 18.67 15.18 11.54
CA ALA A 91 18.91 16.44 12.25
C ALA A 91 18.18 16.51 13.61
N ASN A 92 17.60 15.38 14.07
CA ASN A 92 16.81 15.24 15.29
C ASN A 92 15.52 16.07 15.30
N ASN A 93 14.98 16.44 14.14
CA ASN A 93 13.62 16.95 14.06
C ASN A 93 12.66 15.79 14.34
N THR A 94 11.64 16.04 15.17
CA THR A 94 10.65 15.03 15.54
C THR A 94 9.25 15.46 15.17
N SER A 95 8.44 14.52 14.71
CA SER A 95 6.99 14.72 14.57
C SER A 95 6.22 13.43 14.84
N THR A 96 4.94 13.54 15.13
CA THR A 96 4.05 12.38 15.30
C THR A 96 3.37 12.05 13.98
N ILE A 97 3.53 10.81 13.52
CA ILE A 97 2.88 10.33 12.30
C ILE A 97 1.37 10.32 12.50
N LYS A 98 0.63 10.96 11.59
CA LYS A 98 -0.84 10.93 11.55
C LYS A 98 -1.34 9.72 10.76
N SER A 99 -0.73 9.47 9.61
CA SER A 99 -0.98 8.29 8.81
C SER A 99 0.28 7.88 8.06
N ALA A 100 0.38 6.59 7.79
CA ALA A 100 1.41 6.01 6.96
C ALA A 100 0.79 4.98 6.01
N ALA A 101 1.23 4.98 4.76
CA ALA A 101 0.92 3.95 3.78
C ALA A 101 2.22 3.35 3.26
N ASN A 102 2.58 2.17 3.78
CA ASN A 102 3.77 1.44 3.35
C ASN A 102 3.42 0.57 2.14
N THR A 103 4.28 0.57 1.13
CA THR A 103 4.13 -0.26 -0.07
C THR A 103 5.43 -1.03 -0.29
N SER A 104 5.32 -2.32 -0.60
CA SER A 104 6.46 -3.09 -1.08
C SER A 104 6.11 -3.93 -2.29
N THR A 105 7.05 -3.96 -3.23
CA THR A 105 7.06 -4.91 -4.33
C THR A 105 8.39 -5.65 -4.35
N VAL A 106 8.36 -6.91 -4.77
CA VAL A 106 9.56 -7.71 -4.96
C VAL A 106 9.56 -8.24 -6.37
N LEU A 107 10.62 -7.93 -7.09
CA LEU A 107 10.89 -8.50 -8.41
C LEU A 107 11.86 -9.67 -8.24
N LEU A 108 11.44 -10.85 -8.67
CA LEU A 108 12.30 -12.01 -8.81
C LEU A 108 12.62 -12.19 -10.29
N GLU A 109 13.89 -12.19 -10.64
CA GLU A 109 14.36 -12.63 -11.94
C GLU A 109 14.69 -14.12 -11.81
N THR A 110 13.96 -14.99 -12.49
CA THR A 110 14.10 -16.44 -12.34
C THR A 110 14.74 -17.09 -13.56
N PHE A 111 15.26 -18.30 -13.35
CA PHE A 111 15.83 -19.17 -14.38
C PHE A 111 15.50 -20.64 -14.08
N ASP A 112 15.83 -21.54 -15.02
CA ASP A 112 15.47 -22.95 -14.95
C ASP A 112 13.97 -23.14 -14.67
N THR A 113 13.14 -22.26 -15.25
CA THR A 113 11.69 -22.24 -14.99
C THR A 113 10.99 -23.41 -15.68
N VAL A 114 10.09 -24.07 -14.95
CA VAL A 114 9.22 -25.13 -15.47
C VAL A 114 7.77 -24.78 -15.14
N GLY A 115 6.89 -24.89 -16.13
CA GLY A 115 5.48 -24.55 -16.02
C GLY A 115 5.21 -23.06 -16.19
N THR A 116 4.00 -22.62 -15.86
CA THR A 116 3.56 -21.24 -16.05
C THR A 116 2.95 -20.70 -14.77
N PHE A 117 3.59 -19.68 -14.20
CA PHE A 117 3.07 -18.97 -13.03
C PHE A 117 1.82 -18.16 -13.38
N VAL A 118 0.88 -18.10 -12.45
CA VAL A 118 -0.45 -17.50 -12.61
C VAL A 118 -0.59 -16.28 -11.71
N THR A 119 -1.01 -15.14 -12.26
CA THR A 119 -1.33 -13.95 -11.45
C THR A 119 -2.38 -14.26 -10.40
N GLY A 120 -2.15 -13.76 -9.18
CA GLY A 120 -2.98 -13.96 -8.00
C GLY A 120 -2.69 -15.25 -7.23
N GLU A 121 -1.85 -16.15 -7.76
CA GLU A 121 -1.46 -17.35 -7.01
C GLU A 121 -0.46 -17.04 -5.91
N LEU A 122 -0.36 -17.95 -4.92
CA LEU A 122 0.65 -17.87 -3.88
C LEU A 122 1.95 -18.53 -4.36
N LEU A 123 3.02 -17.75 -4.44
CA LEU A 123 4.40 -18.23 -4.62
C LEU A 123 4.98 -18.58 -3.25
N THR A 124 5.72 -19.67 -3.15
CA THR A 124 6.36 -20.10 -1.90
C THR A 124 7.70 -20.80 -2.10
N ASP A 125 8.59 -20.67 -1.12
CA ASP A 125 9.79 -21.51 -0.90
C ASP A 125 9.62 -22.39 0.36
N ARG A 126 8.38 -22.52 0.86
CA ARG A 126 7.93 -23.14 2.13
C ARG A 126 8.24 -22.39 3.41
N GLY A 127 9.22 -21.49 3.42
CA GLY A 127 9.45 -20.57 4.54
C GLY A 127 8.66 -19.27 4.40
N THR A 128 8.52 -18.82 3.16
CA THR A 128 7.96 -17.54 2.75
C THR A 128 6.83 -17.76 1.76
N ASN A 129 5.81 -16.90 1.81
CA ASN A 129 4.73 -16.92 0.84
C ASN A 129 4.39 -15.49 0.41
N ALA A 130 4.11 -15.30 -0.88
CA ALA A 130 3.68 -14.01 -1.42
C ALA A 130 2.76 -14.19 -2.64
N ALA A 131 1.84 -13.25 -2.84
CA ALA A 131 0.97 -13.27 -4.01
C ALA A 131 1.72 -12.80 -5.26
N VAL A 132 1.55 -13.53 -6.37
CA VAL A 132 2.05 -13.14 -7.68
C VAL A 132 1.19 -12.01 -8.22
N PHE A 133 1.76 -10.83 -8.40
CA PHE A 133 1.06 -9.70 -9.01
C PHE A 133 1.09 -9.76 -10.53
N SER A 134 2.27 -10.02 -11.10
CA SER A 134 2.44 -10.16 -12.55
C SER A 134 3.63 -11.04 -12.87
N THR A 135 3.61 -11.57 -14.10
CA THR A 135 4.69 -12.37 -14.66
C THR A 135 5.07 -11.79 -16.02
N GLN A 136 6.35 -11.84 -16.34
CA GLN A 136 6.88 -11.45 -17.64
C GLN A 136 7.85 -12.54 -18.11
N VAL A 137 7.49 -13.22 -19.19
CA VAL A 137 8.31 -14.29 -19.76
C VAL A 137 9.41 -13.65 -20.61
N GLY A 138 10.67 -13.87 -20.23
CA GLY A 138 11.85 -13.45 -20.99
C GLY A 138 12.30 -14.52 -22.00
N SER A 139 12.23 -15.78 -21.60
CA SER A 139 12.48 -16.96 -22.45
C SER A 139 11.76 -18.19 -21.90
N ASP A 140 11.92 -19.35 -22.53
CA ASP A 140 11.30 -20.61 -22.09
C ASP A 140 11.72 -21.02 -20.67
N THR A 141 12.87 -20.54 -20.17
CA THR A 141 13.38 -20.85 -18.82
C THR A 141 13.53 -19.64 -17.91
N GLU A 142 13.33 -18.42 -18.42
CA GLU A 142 13.49 -17.18 -17.66
C GLU A 142 12.18 -16.41 -17.55
N VAL A 143 11.72 -16.22 -16.32
CA VAL A 143 10.49 -15.50 -16.01
C VAL A 143 10.77 -14.47 -14.92
N ASN A 144 10.35 -13.24 -15.16
CA ASN A 144 10.35 -12.21 -14.15
C ASN A 144 9.00 -12.25 -13.42
N ILE A 145 9.04 -12.35 -12.09
CA ILE A 145 7.85 -12.43 -11.24
C ILE A 145 7.82 -11.18 -10.36
N THR A 146 6.78 -10.37 -10.51
CA THR A 146 6.52 -9.26 -9.59
C THR A 146 5.56 -9.74 -8.52
N LEU A 147 5.94 -9.54 -7.27
CA LEU A 147 5.16 -9.83 -6.07
C LEU A 147 4.70 -8.52 -5.46
N THR A 148 3.47 -8.46 -4.97
CA THR A 148 2.95 -7.30 -4.23
C THR A 148 2.41 -7.70 -2.87
N GLY A 149 2.62 -6.81 -1.89
CA GLY A 149 2.11 -6.99 -0.53
C GLY A 149 0.80 -6.25 -0.31
N SER A 150 -0.34 -6.93 -0.41
CA SER A 150 -1.59 -6.51 0.25
C SER A 150 -2.45 -7.66 0.77
N THR A 151 -2.00 -8.91 0.62
CA THR A 151 -2.63 -10.11 1.19
C THR A 151 -1.55 -10.99 1.82
N PHE A 152 -1.20 -10.64 3.06
CA PHE A 152 -0.34 -11.45 3.92
C PHE A 152 -1.11 -12.70 4.38
N ASP A 153 -1.17 -13.75 3.57
CA ASP A 153 -1.67 -15.07 4.03
C ASP A 153 -0.52 -15.91 4.63
N THR A 154 0.27 -15.30 5.52
CA THR A 154 1.07 -16.03 6.50
C THR A 154 0.97 -15.28 7.81
N GLY A 155 0.33 -15.89 8.80
CA GLY A 155 -0.06 -15.26 10.06
C GLY A 155 1.08 -14.86 11.01
N ALA A 156 2.14 -14.19 10.54
CA ALA A 156 3.12 -13.51 11.41
C ALA A 156 4.13 -12.60 10.68
N ASN A 157 4.33 -12.70 9.36
CA ASN A 157 5.49 -12.06 8.74
C ASN A 157 5.23 -10.58 8.38
N THR A 158 5.76 -9.66 9.18
CA THR A 158 5.74 -8.20 8.93
C THR A 158 6.93 -7.72 8.09
N ASP A 159 7.80 -8.62 7.62
CA ASP A 159 8.93 -8.25 6.75
C ASP A 159 8.43 -7.91 5.35
N ILE A 160 8.42 -6.61 5.06
CA ILE A 160 8.06 -6.04 3.76
C ILE A 160 9.02 -6.44 2.62
N SER A 161 10.18 -7.02 2.95
CA SER A 161 11.14 -7.53 1.98
C SER A 161 10.71 -8.89 1.39
N LEU A 162 9.77 -9.62 2.02
CA LEU A 162 9.26 -10.90 1.52
C LEU A 162 10.30 -12.01 1.34
N GLY A 163 11.36 -12.10 2.17
CA GLY A 163 12.10 -13.33 2.54
C GLY A 163 12.72 -14.27 1.48
N PHE A 164 12.38 -14.18 0.20
CA PHE A 164 12.90 -15.08 -0.84
C PHE A 164 14.40 -14.88 -1.03
N SER A 165 15.16 -15.96 -1.02
CA SER A 165 16.60 -15.92 -1.20
C SER A 165 17.00 -16.23 -2.65
N VAL A 166 18.16 -15.71 -3.07
CA VAL A 166 18.79 -16.10 -4.34
C VAL A 166 19.15 -17.59 -4.29
N SER A 167 18.87 -18.32 -5.36
CA SER A 167 19.15 -19.74 -5.46
C SER A 167 20.66 -20.00 -5.56
N ASN A 168 21.09 -21.13 -4.99
CA ASN A 168 22.50 -21.52 -4.95
C ASN A 168 22.73 -22.82 -5.72
N THR A 169 23.81 -22.88 -6.48
CA THR A 169 24.22 -24.10 -7.19
C THR A 169 25.24 -24.89 -6.37
N ILE A 170 25.00 -26.17 -6.20
CA ILE A 170 25.86 -27.16 -5.56
C ILE A 170 26.37 -28.09 -6.66
N THR A 171 27.68 -28.14 -6.85
CA THR A 171 28.32 -29.13 -7.72
C THR A 171 28.30 -30.49 -7.03
N LEU A 172 28.01 -31.55 -7.77
CA LEU A 172 27.95 -32.90 -7.24
C LEU A 172 29.14 -33.74 -7.73
N ASP A 173 29.65 -34.60 -6.85
CA ASP A 173 30.74 -35.51 -7.18
C ASP A 173 30.28 -36.57 -8.20
N THR A 174 31.24 -37.18 -8.91
CA THR A 174 30.95 -38.31 -9.78
C THR A 174 30.34 -39.47 -8.97
N ASN A 175 29.30 -40.12 -9.51
CA ASN A 175 28.57 -41.22 -8.86
C ASN A 175 27.83 -40.82 -7.57
N SER A 176 27.55 -39.53 -7.37
CA SER A 176 26.72 -39.02 -6.25
C SER A 176 25.23 -39.31 -6.40
N ILE A 177 24.79 -39.66 -7.61
CA ILE A 177 23.38 -39.95 -7.92
C ILE A 177 23.21 -41.44 -8.10
N SER A 178 22.19 -42.00 -7.44
CA SER A 178 21.76 -43.38 -7.65
C SER A 178 20.24 -43.48 -7.54
N ARG A 179 19.63 -44.42 -8.25
CA ARG A 179 18.21 -44.74 -8.13
C ARG A 179 18.03 -46.19 -7.76
N SER A 180 17.15 -46.45 -6.78
CA SER A 180 16.71 -47.79 -6.39
C SER A 180 15.19 -47.82 -6.30
N GLY A 181 14.56 -48.65 -7.15
CA GLY A 181 13.12 -48.54 -7.39
C GLY A 181 12.82 -47.19 -8.04
N SER A 182 11.84 -46.45 -7.52
CA SER A 182 11.52 -45.08 -7.93
C SER A 182 12.26 -44.01 -7.14
N THR A 183 13.00 -44.39 -6.09
CA THR A 183 13.67 -43.43 -5.20
C THR A 183 15.07 -43.12 -5.73
N VAL A 184 15.31 -41.85 -6.02
CA VAL A 184 16.63 -41.30 -6.31
C VAL A 184 17.25 -40.81 -5.01
N THR A 185 18.51 -41.16 -4.79
CA THR A 185 19.35 -40.66 -3.71
C THR A 185 20.45 -39.78 -4.32
N VAL A 186 20.57 -38.57 -3.79
CA VAL A 186 21.65 -37.62 -4.08
C VAL A 186 22.54 -37.56 -2.85
N GLN A 187 23.85 -37.72 -3.04
CA GLN A 187 24.85 -37.56 -2.00
C GLN A 187 25.70 -36.31 -2.27
N THR A 188 25.79 -35.41 -1.30
CA THR A 188 26.62 -34.21 -1.37
C THR A 188 27.87 -34.38 -0.51
N THR A 189 28.97 -33.73 -0.91
CA THR A 189 30.23 -33.73 -0.15
C THR A 189 30.06 -33.01 1.18
N ASP A 190 29.44 -31.82 1.13
CA ASP A 190 29.18 -30.96 2.28
C ASP A 190 27.70 -30.93 2.67
N GLU A 191 27.40 -30.36 3.84
CA GLU A 191 26.03 -30.18 4.29
C GLU A 191 25.26 -29.24 3.34
N HIS A 192 24.15 -29.72 2.78
CA HIS A 192 23.44 -28.97 1.74
C HIS A 192 22.40 -27.99 2.30
N GLY A 193 21.91 -28.20 3.54
CA GLY A 193 20.89 -27.37 4.18
C GLY A 193 19.62 -27.22 3.31
N ILE A 194 19.09 -28.35 2.84
CA ILE A 194 17.86 -28.48 2.05
C ILE A 194 16.91 -29.28 2.92
N LEU A 195 15.65 -28.88 3.01
CA LEU A 195 14.66 -29.51 3.85
C LEU A 195 13.71 -30.41 3.05
N SER A 196 13.10 -31.39 3.72
CA SER A 196 12.01 -32.18 3.13
C SER A 196 10.87 -31.27 2.68
N GLY A 197 10.36 -31.53 1.47
CA GLY A 197 9.33 -30.78 0.79
C GLY A 197 9.84 -29.59 -0.03
N GLU A 198 11.09 -29.15 0.14
CA GLU A 198 11.67 -28.13 -0.74
C GLU A 198 11.87 -28.66 -2.17
N ARG A 199 12.04 -27.75 -3.13
CA ARG A 199 12.31 -28.10 -4.51
C ARG A 199 13.75 -27.84 -4.88
N ILE A 200 14.28 -28.72 -5.73
CA ILE A 200 15.60 -28.60 -6.33
C ILE A 200 15.49 -28.63 -7.85
N VAL A 201 16.40 -27.97 -8.54
CA VAL A 201 16.70 -28.27 -9.95
C VAL A 201 17.87 -29.22 -9.97
N LEU A 202 17.75 -30.39 -10.60
CA LEU A 202 18.87 -31.27 -10.90
C LEU A 202 19.17 -31.19 -12.40
N LYS A 203 20.44 -31.07 -12.76
CA LYS A 203 20.88 -30.94 -14.16
C LYS A 203 22.24 -31.56 -14.40
N GLY A 204 22.53 -31.83 -15.67
CA GLY A 204 23.83 -32.32 -16.11
C GLY A 204 23.90 -33.83 -16.28
N ALA A 205 22.76 -34.52 -16.29
CA ALA A 205 22.69 -35.91 -16.72
C ALA A 205 22.99 -36.01 -18.23
N ASP A 206 23.65 -37.10 -18.65
CA ASP A 206 23.81 -37.40 -20.07
C ASP A 206 22.44 -37.69 -20.74
N ASP A 207 22.33 -37.55 -22.06
CA ASP A 207 21.06 -37.67 -22.82
C ASP A 207 20.28 -38.98 -22.55
N ILE A 208 20.96 -40.09 -22.29
CA ILE A 208 20.32 -41.38 -21.99
C ILE A 208 19.67 -41.41 -20.58
N TYR A 209 20.02 -40.43 -19.74
CA TYR A 209 19.57 -40.24 -18.37
C TYR A 209 18.86 -38.89 -18.20
N ASP A 210 18.30 -38.32 -19.27
CA ASP A 210 17.63 -37.02 -19.24
C ASP A 210 16.46 -36.97 -18.24
N GLU A 211 15.93 -38.12 -17.80
CA GLU A 211 14.92 -38.16 -16.73
C GLU A 211 15.39 -37.60 -15.38
N PHE A 212 16.70 -37.46 -15.18
CA PHE A 212 17.29 -36.85 -13.98
C PHE A 212 17.47 -35.34 -14.13
N ASN A 213 17.28 -34.78 -15.33
CA ASN A 213 17.27 -33.34 -15.56
C ASN A 213 15.86 -32.79 -15.30
N GLY A 214 15.68 -31.94 -14.30
CA GLY A 214 14.38 -31.37 -13.99
C GLY A 214 14.25 -30.79 -12.59
N ILE A 215 13.00 -30.49 -12.20
CA ILE A 215 12.66 -30.00 -10.87
C ILE A 215 12.02 -31.13 -10.07
N PHE A 216 12.53 -31.34 -8.86
CA PHE A 216 12.07 -32.42 -7.97
C PHE A 216 11.75 -31.87 -6.59
N GLU A 217 10.65 -32.36 -6.00
CA GLU A 217 10.35 -32.16 -4.58
C GLU A 217 11.11 -33.18 -3.75
N VAL A 218 11.83 -32.70 -2.74
CA VAL A 218 12.64 -33.53 -1.84
C VAL A 218 11.72 -34.28 -0.89
N SER A 219 11.83 -35.60 -0.86
CA SER A 219 11.05 -36.47 0.04
C SER A 219 11.63 -36.51 1.44
N ASP A 220 12.93 -36.78 1.55
CA ASP A 220 13.63 -36.93 2.84
C ASP A 220 15.08 -36.48 2.71
N THR A 221 15.69 -36.12 3.84
CA THR A 221 17.00 -35.49 3.87
C THR A 221 17.77 -35.76 5.16
N THR A 222 19.09 -35.89 5.03
CA THR A 222 20.06 -35.81 6.12
C THR A 222 20.95 -34.57 5.89
N ALA A 223 22.06 -34.43 6.61
CA ALA A 223 22.99 -33.33 6.34
C ALA A 223 23.58 -33.39 4.91
N ASN A 224 23.92 -34.59 4.44
CA ASN A 224 24.71 -34.80 3.21
C ASN A 224 24.00 -35.70 2.18
N THR A 225 22.75 -36.03 2.42
CA THR A 225 21.96 -36.84 1.48
C THR A 225 20.55 -36.30 1.39
N LEU A 226 19.97 -36.42 0.20
CA LEU A 226 18.56 -36.20 0.01
C LEU A 226 17.98 -37.23 -0.94
N THR A 227 16.67 -37.42 -0.87
CA THR A 227 15.95 -38.33 -1.74
C THR A 227 14.76 -37.65 -2.39
N PHE A 228 14.40 -38.11 -3.58
CA PHE A 228 13.16 -37.75 -4.27
C PHE A 228 12.71 -38.92 -5.12
N THR A 229 11.50 -38.85 -5.66
CA THR A 229 10.95 -39.92 -6.51
C THR A 229 10.86 -39.53 -7.97
N THR A 230 11.14 -40.46 -8.87
CA THR A 230 10.85 -40.34 -10.30
C THR A 230 9.80 -41.35 -10.74
N THR A 231 9.24 -41.16 -11.94
CA THR A 231 8.26 -42.08 -12.53
C THR A 231 8.89 -43.41 -12.96
N ASN A 232 10.18 -43.40 -13.30
CA ASN A 232 10.93 -44.60 -13.68
C ASN A 232 11.26 -45.45 -12.46
N SER A 233 11.30 -46.78 -12.63
CA SER A 233 11.66 -47.73 -11.57
C SER A 233 12.83 -48.65 -11.99
N GLY A 234 13.54 -49.25 -11.03
CA GLY A 234 14.77 -50.04 -11.27
C GLY A 234 16.01 -49.51 -10.55
N SER A 235 17.17 -50.13 -10.82
CA SER A 235 18.46 -49.76 -10.21
C SER A 235 19.37 -49.17 -11.27
N VAL A 236 19.81 -47.92 -11.10
CA VAL A 236 20.71 -47.24 -12.03
C VAL A 236 21.57 -46.20 -11.32
N ASN A 237 22.80 -46.03 -11.80
CA ASN A 237 23.69 -44.93 -11.42
C ASN A 237 23.90 -44.09 -12.69
N PRO A 238 23.16 -42.99 -12.87
CA PRO A 238 23.26 -42.20 -14.08
C PRO A 238 24.65 -41.57 -14.22
N THR A 239 25.09 -41.40 -15.46
CA THR A 239 26.32 -40.67 -15.79
C THR A 239 26.00 -39.24 -16.18
N GLY A 240 26.99 -38.36 -16.03
CA GLY A 240 26.85 -36.93 -16.31
C GLY A 240 27.65 -36.07 -15.34
N ASN A 241 27.74 -34.78 -15.65
CA ASN A 241 28.35 -33.77 -14.79
C ASN A 241 27.25 -33.06 -13.99
N PHE A 242 26.78 -33.74 -12.94
CA PHE A 242 25.63 -33.28 -12.17
C PHE A 242 25.89 -31.99 -11.38
N SER A 243 24.88 -31.13 -11.38
CA SER A 243 24.77 -30.00 -10.44
C SER A 243 23.34 -29.86 -9.97
N MET A 244 23.18 -29.33 -8.77
CA MET A 244 21.90 -29.14 -8.11
C MET A 244 21.71 -27.69 -7.72
N VAL A 245 20.56 -27.11 -8.04
CA VAL A 245 20.19 -25.75 -7.62
C VAL A 245 19.18 -25.85 -6.48
N LYS A 246 19.46 -25.20 -5.35
CA LYS A 246 18.55 -25.09 -4.19
C LYS A 246 17.97 -23.69 -4.05
N GLY A 247 16.91 -23.56 -3.25
CA GLY A 247 16.18 -22.30 -3.06
C GLY A 247 15.24 -22.02 -4.23
N VAL A 248 14.57 -23.07 -4.73
CA VAL A 248 13.59 -22.98 -5.82
C VAL A 248 12.26 -22.53 -5.24
N VAL A 249 11.65 -21.53 -5.89
CA VAL A 249 10.29 -21.06 -5.56
C VAL A 249 9.27 -21.79 -6.43
N PHE A 250 8.05 -21.97 -5.92
CA PHE A 250 6.96 -22.57 -6.69
C PHE A 250 5.59 -21.96 -6.42
N GLY A 251 4.76 -21.96 -7.45
CA GLY A 251 3.36 -21.55 -7.38
C GLY A 251 2.52 -22.67 -6.78
N ARG A 252 1.72 -22.36 -5.76
CA ARG A 252 0.91 -23.37 -5.05
C ARG A 252 -0.22 -23.94 -5.90
N THR A 253 -0.75 -23.16 -6.84
CA THR A 253 -1.87 -23.58 -7.69
C THR A 253 -1.38 -24.10 -9.03
N SER A 254 -0.45 -23.39 -9.66
CA SER A 254 0.10 -23.76 -10.97
C SER A 254 1.10 -24.91 -10.93
N ASN A 255 1.69 -25.16 -9.75
CA ASN A 255 2.85 -26.03 -9.58
C ASN A 255 4.10 -25.59 -10.36
N ALA A 256 4.06 -24.41 -11.01
CA ALA A 256 5.18 -23.84 -11.73
C ALA A 256 6.33 -23.58 -10.75
N SER A 257 7.57 -23.76 -11.20
CA SER A 257 8.74 -23.68 -10.33
C SER A 257 9.89 -23.01 -11.05
N ALA A 258 10.72 -22.27 -10.30
CA ALA A 258 11.89 -21.63 -10.87
C ALA A 258 12.95 -21.35 -9.80
N ALA A 259 14.21 -21.29 -10.22
CA ALA A 259 15.31 -20.82 -9.39
C ALA A 259 15.40 -19.29 -9.48
N VAL A 260 15.66 -18.62 -8.36
CA VAL A 260 15.81 -17.16 -8.26
C VAL A 260 17.25 -16.78 -8.58
N ARG A 261 17.46 -15.99 -9.64
CA ARG A 261 18.76 -15.43 -10.01
C ARG A 261 19.03 -14.13 -9.26
N THR A 262 18.06 -13.23 -9.29
CA THR A 262 18.15 -11.92 -8.66
C THR A 262 16.86 -11.66 -7.90
N ARG A 263 16.98 -10.96 -6.78
CA ARG A 263 15.86 -10.39 -6.06
C ARG A 263 16.07 -8.90 -5.86
N THR A 264 15.06 -8.13 -6.25
CA THR A 264 15.03 -6.68 -6.07
C THR A 264 13.81 -6.29 -5.25
N VAL A 265 14.02 -5.63 -4.11
CA VAL A 265 12.96 -5.10 -3.25
C VAL A 265 12.79 -3.63 -3.54
N ASN A 266 11.56 -3.21 -3.84
CA ASN A 266 11.19 -1.81 -3.93
C ASN A 266 10.20 -1.52 -2.81
N ALA A 267 10.70 -0.88 -1.75
CA ALA A 267 9.93 -0.53 -0.57
C ALA A 267 9.84 0.98 -0.44
N THR A 268 8.61 1.49 -0.34
CA THR A 268 8.31 2.92 -0.19
C THR A 268 7.28 3.14 0.89
N ALA A 269 7.19 4.37 1.38
CA ALA A 269 6.12 4.78 2.29
C ALA A 269 5.67 6.21 1.99
N ASN A 270 4.37 6.44 2.11
CA ASN A 270 3.81 7.78 2.22
C ASN A 270 3.53 8.07 3.69
N VAL A 271 4.12 9.12 4.23
CA VAL A 271 3.95 9.51 5.64
C VAL A 271 3.36 10.91 5.72
N VAL A 272 2.32 11.05 6.55
CA VAL A 272 1.66 12.33 6.81
C VAL A 272 1.83 12.70 8.27
N PHE A 273 2.20 13.95 8.54
CA PHE A 273 2.28 14.51 9.89
C PHE A 273 1.92 15.99 9.90
N GLN A 274 1.68 16.52 11.10
CA GLN A 274 1.50 17.95 11.35
C GLN A 274 2.71 18.48 12.12
N SER A 275 3.10 19.72 11.83
CA SER A 275 4.18 20.43 12.52
C SER A 275 3.72 21.84 12.85
N ASP A 276 4.22 22.40 13.95
CA ASP A 276 3.97 23.80 14.34
C ASP A 276 4.58 24.77 13.31
N ASP A 277 5.69 24.36 12.68
CA ASP A 277 6.26 25.03 11.52
C ASP A 277 6.38 24.02 10.36
N LEU A 278 5.52 24.19 9.35
CA LEU A 278 5.46 23.33 8.17
C LEU A 278 6.60 23.62 7.18
N SER A 279 7.39 24.67 7.38
CA SER A 279 8.45 25.10 6.46
C SER A 279 9.85 24.55 6.81
N VAL A 280 10.00 23.93 7.98
CA VAL A 280 11.29 23.45 8.50
C VAL A 280 11.30 21.94 8.79
N GLY A 281 12.51 21.38 8.90
CA GLY A 281 12.74 19.96 9.23
C GLY A 281 12.39 18.97 8.12
N PHE A 282 12.88 17.73 8.27
CA PHE A 282 12.61 16.63 7.33
C PHE A 282 13.02 16.95 5.89
N ALA A 283 14.25 17.46 5.71
CA ALA A 283 14.75 17.84 4.39
C ALA A 283 14.82 16.65 3.43
N ILE A 284 14.57 16.90 2.14
CA ILE A 284 14.73 15.89 1.07
C ILE A 284 16.16 15.33 1.11
N GLY A 285 16.27 14.01 0.98
CA GLY A 285 17.53 13.27 1.08
C GLY A 285 17.91 12.85 2.50
N ASN A 286 17.27 13.39 3.55
CA ASN A 286 17.52 12.90 4.91
C ASN A 286 16.94 11.49 5.09
N THR A 287 17.63 10.71 5.92
CA THR A 287 17.07 9.47 6.47
C THR A 287 16.16 9.79 7.65
N VAL A 288 15.02 9.13 7.72
CA VAL A 288 14.08 9.17 8.85
C VAL A 288 13.97 7.82 9.52
N THR A 289 13.64 7.84 10.81
CA THR A 289 13.43 6.65 11.64
C THR A 289 12.13 6.76 12.43
N GLY A 290 11.30 5.72 12.35
CA GLY A 290 10.15 5.50 13.23
C GLY A 290 10.66 4.94 14.56
N THR A 291 10.50 5.71 15.63
CA THR A 291 11.11 5.40 16.94
C THR A 291 10.57 4.13 17.58
N THR A 292 9.30 3.79 17.37
CA THR A 292 8.67 2.61 17.95
C THR A 292 8.80 1.39 17.03
N SER A 293 8.60 1.58 15.72
CA SER A 293 8.70 0.51 14.72
C SER A 293 10.15 0.13 14.38
N GLY A 294 11.11 1.03 14.59
CA GLY A 294 12.46 0.91 14.06
C GLY A 294 12.53 1.09 12.53
N ALA A 295 11.43 1.48 11.88
CA ALA A 295 11.38 1.62 10.43
C ALA A 295 12.31 2.76 9.97
N THR A 296 13.03 2.58 8.88
CA THR A 296 13.93 3.59 8.32
C THR A 296 13.66 3.81 6.85
N GLY A 297 13.94 5.00 6.33
CA GLY A 297 13.91 5.27 4.89
C GLY A 297 14.44 6.65 4.53
N SER A 298 14.61 6.92 3.25
CA SER A 298 15.13 8.20 2.74
C SER A 298 13.99 9.04 2.19
N ILE A 299 13.93 10.32 2.55
CA ILE A 299 12.91 11.25 2.05
C ILE A 299 13.19 11.59 0.59
N ASP A 300 12.28 11.22 -0.32
CA ASP A 300 12.37 11.58 -1.73
C ASP A 300 11.68 12.92 -2.00
N SER A 301 10.54 13.15 -1.37
CA SER A 301 9.77 14.37 -1.53
C SER A 301 9.11 14.80 -0.22
N ARG A 302 8.93 16.12 -0.09
CA ARG A 302 8.28 16.76 1.05
C ARG A 302 7.38 17.86 0.52
N THR A 303 6.08 17.70 0.68
CA THR A 303 5.08 18.63 0.17
C THR A 303 4.16 19.08 1.29
N ILE A 304 3.94 20.38 1.42
CA ILE A 304 2.91 20.93 2.31
C ILE A 304 1.58 20.87 1.57
N LYS A 305 0.57 20.30 2.22
CA LYS A 305 -0.80 20.23 1.71
C LYS A 305 -1.75 20.82 2.74
N GLY A 306 -2.94 21.17 2.29
CA GLY A 306 -4.04 21.60 3.12
C GLY A 306 -5.31 20.93 2.63
N ASP A 307 -6.16 20.52 3.56
CA ASP A 307 -7.52 20.06 3.28
C ASP A 307 -8.52 20.82 4.16
N TRP A 308 -9.71 21.08 3.64
CA TRP A 308 -10.79 21.70 4.41
C TRP A 308 -11.55 20.66 5.24
N TYR A 309 -11.54 20.83 6.56
CA TYR A 309 -12.33 20.00 7.47
C TYR A 309 -13.69 20.66 7.75
N HIS A 310 -14.78 19.96 7.42
CA HIS A 310 -16.12 20.43 7.73
C HIS A 310 -16.37 20.41 9.24
N SER A 311 -16.49 21.59 9.83
CA SER A 311 -16.56 21.77 11.28
C SER A 311 -17.98 21.99 11.79
N ARG A 312 -18.86 22.59 10.99
CA ARG A 312 -20.24 22.91 11.41
C ARG A 312 -21.16 23.10 10.20
N ASN A 313 -22.41 22.66 10.34
CA ASN A 313 -23.54 23.07 9.52
C ASN A 313 -24.57 23.76 10.41
N LYS A 314 -25.10 24.91 9.99
CA LYS A 314 -26.11 25.68 10.74
C LYS A 314 -27.03 26.45 9.81
N GLU A 315 -28.33 26.46 10.08
CA GLU A 315 -29.27 27.43 9.49
C GLU A 315 -29.06 28.79 10.14
N VAL A 316 -28.63 29.78 9.35
CA VAL A 316 -28.22 31.12 9.82
C VAL A 316 -29.28 32.18 9.54
N LYS A 317 -30.26 31.86 8.70
CA LYS A 317 -31.46 32.67 8.46
C LYS A 317 -32.66 31.74 8.31
N VAL A 318 -33.61 31.85 9.23
CA VAL A 318 -34.81 31.01 9.29
C VAL A 318 -36.05 31.88 9.27
N PHE A 319 -37.02 31.56 8.42
CA PHE A 319 -38.32 32.23 8.42
C PHE A 319 -39.28 31.56 9.41
N ASN A 320 -39.89 32.35 10.30
CA ASN A 320 -40.94 31.87 11.19
C ASN A 320 -42.32 32.19 10.62
N SER A 321 -43.03 31.15 10.16
CA SER A 321 -44.35 31.28 9.55
C SER A 321 -45.45 31.75 10.50
N GLY A 322 -45.28 31.54 11.81
CA GLY A 322 -46.23 31.94 12.85
C GLY A 322 -46.17 33.44 13.20
N THR A 323 -45.00 34.07 13.07
CA THR A 323 -44.80 35.51 13.36
C THR A 323 -44.61 36.36 12.12
N GLY A 324 -44.24 35.78 10.97
CA GLY A 324 -43.89 36.51 9.75
C GLY A 324 -42.52 37.18 9.82
N GLU A 325 -41.67 36.78 10.77
CA GLU A 325 -40.35 37.37 11.02
C GLU A 325 -39.22 36.43 10.59
N TRP A 326 -38.12 37.04 10.15
CA TRP A 326 -36.87 36.34 9.90
C TRP A 326 -35.99 36.37 11.16
N THR A 327 -35.52 35.21 11.59
CA THR A 327 -34.48 35.12 12.63
C THR A 327 -33.14 34.99 11.95
N ILE A 328 -32.19 35.86 12.32
CA ILE A 328 -30.81 35.84 11.82
C ILE A 328 -29.90 35.46 12.99
N ASP A 329 -28.99 34.52 12.76
CA ASP A 329 -27.93 34.23 13.71
C ASP A 329 -26.86 35.33 13.66
N THR A 330 -26.87 36.22 14.65
CA THR A 330 -25.89 37.32 14.74
C THR A 330 -24.47 36.85 15.06
N ALA A 331 -24.29 35.58 15.45
CA ALA A 331 -22.97 34.99 15.72
C ALA A 331 -22.35 34.29 14.51
N ALA A 332 -23.09 34.15 13.41
CA ALA A 332 -22.54 33.70 12.14
C ALA A 332 -21.84 34.88 11.43
N ASN A 333 -20.89 34.60 10.53
CA ASN A 333 -20.17 35.65 9.77
C ASN A 333 -21.12 36.45 8.85
N THR A 334 -22.34 35.93 8.66
CA THR A 334 -23.48 36.69 8.18
C THR A 334 -23.70 37.95 9.02
N GLY A 335 -23.69 37.92 10.36
CA GLY A 335 -23.94 39.10 11.19
C GLY A 335 -23.12 40.35 10.80
N GLU A 336 -21.83 40.20 10.48
CA GLU A 336 -20.98 41.31 10.02
C GLU A 336 -21.21 41.70 8.55
N PHE A 337 -21.37 40.73 7.65
CA PHE A 337 -21.66 41.01 6.23
C PHE A 337 -23.02 41.72 6.05
N TRP A 338 -24.00 41.34 6.86
CA TRP A 338 -25.33 41.92 6.90
C TRP A 338 -25.32 43.34 7.47
N ASN A 339 -24.56 43.61 8.54
CA ASN A 339 -24.41 44.97 9.07
C ASN A 339 -23.71 45.92 8.06
N LYS A 340 -22.79 45.42 7.24
CA LYS A 340 -22.05 46.24 6.27
C LYS A 340 -22.82 46.61 4.99
N ASN A 341 -23.79 45.80 4.59
CA ASN A 341 -24.53 45.99 3.33
C ASN A 341 -25.93 46.60 3.53
N PHE A 342 -26.33 46.88 4.77
CA PHE A 342 -27.63 47.45 5.13
C PHE A 342 -27.53 48.71 6.03
N GLU A 343 -26.34 49.32 6.15
CA GLU A 343 -26.18 50.74 6.55
C GLU A 343 -26.41 51.68 5.37
#